data_AF-A0A8T5NUN9-F1
#
_entry.id   AF-A0A8T5NUN9-F1
#
_cell.length_a   1.000
_cell.length_b   1.000
_cell.length_c   1.000
_cell.angle_alpha   90.00
_cell.angle_beta   90.00
_cell.angle_gamma   90.00
#
_symmetry.space_group_name_H-M   'P 1'
#
loop_
_entity.id
_entity.type
_entity.pdbx_description
1 polymer ?
#
loop_
_entity_poly.entity_id
_entity_poly.type
_entity_poly.pdbx_seq_one_letter_code
_entity_poly.pdbx_strand_id
1 'polypeptide(L)'
;MAKAISKKKIKTPGSKAEVKCAYCQGTGKDRWGLMSVLSDCQVCKGKGTVLIEKPYEKCPVCQGTGVQRNKRLTCLACKGKGVLHIEEGMKVCPECGGTGKTGSVGMRVYCLKCHGTGKVSAK
;
A
#
# COMPACT_ATOMS: atom_id res chain seq x y z
N MET A 1 46.11 -13.26 -9.55
CA MET A 1 44.82 -13.65 -8.95
C MET A 1 43.81 -12.54 -9.21
N ALA A 2 43.01 -12.65 -10.27
CA ALA A 2 42.03 -11.62 -10.62
C ALA A 2 40.76 -11.79 -9.76
N LYS A 3 40.44 -10.79 -8.94
CA LYS A 3 39.22 -10.76 -8.13
C LYS A 3 38.00 -10.57 -9.03
N ALA A 4 37.09 -11.52 -9.02
CA ALA A 4 35.79 -11.43 -9.66
C ALA A 4 34.97 -10.30 -9.02
N ILE A 5 34.66 -9.26 -9.80
CA ILE A 5 33.76 -8.18 -9.40
C ILE A 5 32.34 -8.75 -9.44
N SER A 6 31.75 -8.92 -8.26
CA SER A 6 30.37 -9.38 -8.08
C SER A 6 29.40 -8.42 -8.76
N LYS A 7 28.69 -8.91 -9.79
CA LYS A 7 27.67 -8.17 -10.55
C LYS A 7 26.51 -7.82 -9.62
N LYS A 8 26.51 -6.61 -9.02
CA LYS A 8 25.33 -6.06 -8.35
C LYS A 8 24.21 -5.90 -9.39
N LYS A 9 23.13 -6.69 -9.26
CA LYS A 9 21.92 -6.54 -10.07
C LYS A 9 21.39 -5.11 -9.91
N ILE A 10 21.46 -4.32 -10.97
CA ILE A 10 20.85 -3.00 -11.05
C ILE A 10 19.34 -3.23 -11.06
N LYS A 11 18.64 -2.86 -9.98
CA LYS A 11 17.17 -2.84 -9.97
C LYS A 11 16.72 -1.75 -10.94
N THR A 12 16.22 -2.12 -12.11
CA THR A 12 15.59 -1.19 -13.05
C THR A 12 14.43 -0.48 -12.33
N PRO A 13 14.32 0.86 -12.38
CA PRO A 13 13.25 1.57 -11.69
C PRO A 13 11.90 1.11 -12.25
N GLY A 14 11.07 0.52 -11.39
CA GLY A 14 9.73 0.08 -11.75
C GLY A 14 8.93 1.24 -12.35
N SER A 15 8.26 0.99 -13.48
CA SER A 15 7.42 2.01 -14.11
C SER A 15 6.34 2.47 -13.11
N LYS A 16 6.24 3.78 -12.88
CA LYS A 16 5.21 4.35 -12.02
C LYS A 16 3.89 4.41 -12.77
N ALA A 17 2.79 4.12 -12.08
CA ALA A 17 1.42 4.28 -12.53
C ALA A 17 0.74 5.37 -11.72
N GLU A 18 -0.06 6.19 -12.38
CA GLU A 18 -1.03 7.04 -11.71
C GLU A 18 -2.33 6.26 -11.54
N VAL A 19 -2.83 6.19 -10.29
CA VAL A 19 -4.08 5.52 -9.98
C VAL A 19 -5.01 6.44 -9.22
N LYS A 20 -6.31 6.21 -9.35
CA LYS A 20 -7.34 6.93 -8.59
C LYS A 20 -7.07 6.78 -7.09
N CYS A 21 -7.07 7.89 -6.36
CA CYS A 21 -6.89 7.89 -4.91
C CYS A 21 -8.08 7.18 -4.25
N ALA A 22 -7.83 6.01 -3.66
CA ALA A 22 -8.89 5.22 -3.04
C ALA A 22 -9.55 5.93 -1.84
N TYR A 23 -8.76 6.63 -1.02
CA TYR A 23 -9.24 7.28 0.20
C TYR A 23 -10.31 8.36 -0.06
N CYS A 24 -10.07 9.26 -1.01
CA CYS A 24 -11.04 10.30 -1.41
C CYS A 24 -11.90 9.91 -2.62
N GLN A 25 -11.72 8.70 -3.15
CA GLN A 25 -12.40 8.19 -4.34
C GLN A 25 -12.27 9.13 -5.55
N GLY A 26 -11.11 9.77 -5.73
CA GLY A 26 -10.84 10.68 -6.84
C GLY A 26 -11.33 12.12 -6.67
N THR A 27 -12.05 12.44 -5.61
CA THR A 27 -12.58 13.80 -5.40
C THR A 27 -11.50 14.84 -5.11
N GLY A 28 -10.34 14.41 -4.61
CA GLY A 28 -9.28 15.32 -4.17
C GLY A 28 -9.57 16.01 -2.83
N LYS A 29 -10.77 15.84 -2.25
CA LYS A 29 -11.20 16.48 -1.00
C LYS A 29 -11.22 15.51 0.18
N ASP A 30 -11.17 16.06 1.39
CA ASP A 30 -11.36 15.27 2.61
C ASP A 30 -12.80 14.72 2.67
N ARG A 31 -12.93 13.40 2.70
CA ARG A 31 -14.23 12.73 2.63
C ARG A 31 -15.10 12.99 3.87
N TRP A 32 -14.50 13.33 5.00
CA TRP A 32 -15.22 13.49 6.26
C TRP A 32 -15.41 14.96 6.65
N GLY A 33 -14.88 15.89 5.86
CA GLY A 33 -14.92 17.33 6.16
C GLY A 33 -14.38 17.67 7.54
N LEU A 34 -13.40 16.90 8.05
CA LEU A 34 -13.05 16.93 9.49
C LEU A 34 -12.56 18.31 9.94
N MET A 35 -11.83 19.02 9.07
CA MET A 35 -11.44 20.42 9.28
C MET A 35 -12.39 21.39 8.56
N SER A 36 -12.77 21.09 7.31
CA SER A 36 -13.82 21.77 6.54
C SER A 36 -14.15 20.98 5.28
N VAL A 37 -15.30 21.28 4.64
CA VAL A 37 -15.66 20.72 3.32
C VAL A 37 -14.71 21.14 2.19
N LEU A 38 -13.96 22.23 2.37
CA LEU A 38 -12.98 22.71 1.40
C LEU A 38 -11.62 22.02 1.52
N SER A 39 -11.41 21.28 2.61
CA SER A 39 -10.13 20.67 2.95
C SER A 39 -9.70 19.66 1.89
N ASP A 40 -8.45 19.74 1.47
CA ASP A 40 -7.90 18.79 0.50
C ASP A 40 -7.64 17.43 1.15
N CYS A 41 -7.74 16.38 0.33
CA CYS A 41 -7.47 15.02 0.74
C CYS A 41 -6.02 14.88 1.22
N GLN A 42 -5.83 14.44 2.46
CA GLN A 42 -4.50 14.22 3.06
C GLN A 42 -3.61 13.21 2.31
N VAL A 43 -4.19 12.33 1.48
CA VAL A 43 -3.46 11.29 0.75
C VAL A 43 -2.94 11.79 -0.59
N CYS A 44 -3.81 12.39 -1.42
CA CYS A 44 -3.45 12.86 -2.76
C CYS A 44 -3.17 14.36 -2.84
N LYS A 45 -3.37 15.11 -1.73
CA LYS A 45 -3.18 16.56 -1.64
C LYS A 45 -3.95 17.32 -2.74
N GLY A 46 -5.26 17.10 -2.84
CA GLY A 46 -6.09 17.77 -3.84
C GLY A 46 -6.15 17.09 -5.22
N LYS A 47 -5.18 16.25 -5.58
CA LYS A 47 -5.04 15.74 -6.96
C LYS A 47 -6.11 14.73 -7.43
N GLY A 48 -6.76 14.03 -6.49
CA GLY A 48 -7.65 12.90 -6.82
C GLY A 48 -6.93 11.62 -7.24
N THR A 49 -5.63 11.66 -7.50
CA THR A 49 -4.81 10.51 -7.92
C THR A 49 -3.54 10.36 -7.08
N VAL A 50 -2.92 9.18 -7.12
CA VAL A 50 -1.66 8.87 -6.44
C VAL A 50 -0.73 8.08 -7.36
N LEU A 51 0.58 8.32 -7.25
CA LEU A 51 1.61 7.57 -7.98
C LEU A 51 2.04 6.32 -7.20
N ILE A 52 2.15 5.20 -7.93
CA ILE A 52 2.43 3.86 -7.39
C ILE A 52 3.34 3.08 -8.33
N GLU A 53 4.26 2.30 -7.79
CA GLU A 53 5.17 1.46 -8.56
C GLU A 53 4.46 0.21 -9.10
N LYS A 54 4.67 -0.11 -10.38
CA LYS A 54 4.20 -1.36 -10.99
C LYS A 54 5.21 -2.51 -10.73
N PRO A 55 4.74 -3.78 -10.65
CA PRO A 55 3.33 -4.16 -10.57
C PRO A 55 2.73 -3.81 -9.19
N TYR A 56 1.42 -3.59 -9.14
CA TYR A 56 0.72 -3.34 -7.88
C TYR A 56 -0.55 -4.17 -7.83
N GLU A 57 -0.98 -4.51 -6.62
CA GLU A 57 -2.21 -5.26 -6.36
C GLU A 57 -3.09 -4.53 -5.36
N LYS A 58 -4.39 -4.88 -5.37
CA LYS A 58 -5.35 -4.38 -4.40
C LYS A 58 -4.88 -4.71 -2.99
N CYS A 59 -4.86 -3.71 -2.11
CA CYS A 59 -4.42 -3.91 -0.73
C CYS A 59 -5.37 -4.91 -0.03
N PRO A 60 -4.89 -6.08 0.43
CA PRO A 60 -5.75 -7.11 1.02
C PRO A 60 -6.31 -6.68 2.38
N VAL A 61 -5.62 -5.76 3.08
CA VAL A 61 -6.03 -5.26 4.40
C VAL A 61 -7.34 -4.47 4.32
N CYS A 62 -7.40 -3.48 3.43
CA CYS A 62 -8.56 -2.59 3.25
C CYS A 62 -9.42 -2.93 2.04
N GLN A 63 -9.07 -3.98 1.30
CA GLN A 63 -9.74 -4.44 0.08
C GLN A 63 -9.90 -3.35 -0.99
N GLY A 64 -8.93 -2.42 -1.06
CA GLY A 64 -8.93 -1.32 -2.02
C GLY A 64 -9.64 -0.05 -1.60
N THR A 65 -10.25 0.00 -0.40
CA THR A 65 -10.95 1.22 0.04
C THR A 65 -9.99 2.35 0.42
N GLY A 66 -8.74 2.02 0.77
CA GLY A 66 -7.80 3.00 1.35
C GLY A 66 -8.17 3.44 2.76
N VAL A 67 -9.24 2.91 3.36
CA VAL A 67 -9.74 3.31 4.68
C VAL A 67 -9.54 2.17 5.66
N GLN A 68 -9.18 2.51 6.89
CA GLN A 68 -9.13 1.54 7.98
C GLN A 68 -10.56 1.14 8.37
N ARG A 69 -10.84 -0.17 8.47
CA ARG A 69 -12.21 -0.65 8.76
C ARG A 69 -12.74 -0.04 10.06
N ASN A 70 -13.95 0.51 10.01
CA ASN A 70 -14.64 1.17 11.13
C ASN A 70 -13.92 2.39 11.72
N LYS A 71 -12.96 2.99 11.01
CA LYS A 71 -12.28 4.22 11.43
C LYS A 71 -12.26 5.23 10.29
N ARG A 72 -12.22 6.52 10.62
CA ARG A 72 -12.03 7.63 9.64
C ARG A 72 -10.56 7.84 9.27
N LEU A 73 -9.72 6.83 9.50
CA LEU A 73 -8.28 6.88 9.31
C LEU A 73 -7.90 6.21 7.99
N THR A 74 -6.79 6.65 7.41
CA THR A 74 -6.19 5.95 6.27
C THR A 74 -5.83 4.52 6.67
N CYS A 75 -5.95 3.59 5.72
CA CYS A 75 -5.45 2.23 5.92
C CYS A 75 -3.94 2.30 6.17
N LEU A 76 -3.48 1.85 7.33
CA LEU A 76 -2.08 1.96 7.73
C LEU A 76 -1.13 1.13 6.84
N ALA A 77 -1.63 0.06 6.22
CA ALA A 77 -0.84 -0.76 5.30
C ALA A 77 -0.54 -0.01 3.99
N CYS A 78 -1.57 0.51 3.31
CA CYS A 78 -1.41 1.18 2.01
C CYS A 78 -1.38 2.70 2.07
N LYS A 79 -1.45 3.28 3.27
CA LYS A 79 -1.45 4.73 3.53
C LYS A 79 -2.52 5.49 2.73
N GLY A 80 -3.71 4.90 2.58
CA GLY A 80 -4.81 5.51 1.84
C GLY A 80 -4.85 5.25 0.33
N LYS A 81 -3.81 4.62 -0.24
CA LYS A 81 -3.72 4.41 -1.69
C LYS A 81 -4.67 3.34 -2.22
N GLY A 82 -5.09 2.40 -1.37
CA GLY A 82 -5.94 1.26 -1.76
C GLY A 82 -5.20 0.11 -2.46
N VAL A 83 -3.99 0.33 -2.95
CA VAL A 83 -3.15 -0.70 -3.57
C VAL A 83 -1.74 -0.67 -2.98
N LEU A 84 -1.00 -1.77 -3.18
CA LEU A 84 0.38 -1.95 -2.72
C LEU A 84 1.22 -2.47 -3.89
N HIS A 85 2.47 -2.00 -3.98
CA HIS A 85 3.44 -2.58 -4.91
C HIS A 85 3.75 -4.02 -4.52
N ILE A 86 3.80 -4.92 -5.50
CA ILE A 86 4.14 -6.33 -5.33
C ILE A 86 5.25 -6.63 -6.32
N GLU A 87 6.38 -7.14 -5.83
CA GLU A 87 7.46 -7.61 -6.71
C GLU A 87 7.08 -8.98 -7.28
N GLU A 88 7.54 -9.26 -8.50
CA GLU A 88 7.41 -10.59 -9.09
C GLU A 88 8.15 -11.64 -8.25
N GLY A 89 7.57 -12.83 -8.13
CA GLY A 89 8.16 -13.93 -7.35
C GLY A 89 7.93 -13.87 -5.83
N MET A 90 7.20 -12.88 -5.32
CA MET A 90 6.77 -12.89 -3.92
C MET A 90 5.80 -14.06 -3.66
N LYS A 91 5.98 -14.74 -2.52
CA LYS A 91 5.13 -15.86 -2.08
C LYS A 91 4.13 -15.40 -1.03
N VAL A 92 3.02 -16.14 -0.89
CA VAL A 92 2.01 -15.90 0.14
C VAL A 92 2.69 -15.87 1.52
N CYS A 93 2.39 -14.84 2.31
CA CYS A 93 2.95 -14.69 3.64
C CYS A 93 2.41 -15.80 4.56
N PRO A 94 3.27 -16.68 5.11
CA PRO A 94 2.82 -17.82 5.89
C PRO A 94 2.22 -17.42 7.25
N GLU A 95 2.52 -16.22 7.76
CA GLU A 95 2.01 -15.75 9.05
C GLU A 95 0.55 -15.28 8.97
N CYS A 96 0.17 -14.67 7.86
CA CYS A 96 -1.18 -14.12 7.69
C CYS A 96 -2.02 -14.88 6.65
N GLY A 97 -1.47 -15.93 6.03
CA GLY A 97 -2.13 -16.69 4.97
C GLY A 97 -2.54 -15.83 3.77
N GLY A 98 -1.81 -14.75 3.47
CA GLY A 98 -2.15 -13.85 2.36
C GLY A 98 -3.11 -12.72 2.68
N THR A 99 -3.76 -12.72 3.85
CA THR A 99 -4.74 -11.69 4.22
C THR A 99 -4.12 -10.31 4.46
N GLY A 100 -2.81 -10.25 4.67
CA GLY A 100 -2.10 -9.06 5.11
C GLY A 100 -2.45 -8.65 6.54
N LYS A 101 -3.17 -9.48 7.30
CA LYS A 101 -3.59 -9.23 8.69
C LYS A 101 -3.08 -10.35 9.58
N THR A 102 -2.33 -10.00 10.61
CA THR A 102 -2.16 -10.89 11.78
C THR A 102 -3.32 -10.53 12.70
N GLY A 103 -4.13 -11.49 13.15
CA GLY A 103 -5.45 -11.28 13.78
C GLY A 103 -5.51 -10.12 14.80
N SER A 104 -6.71 -9.55 14.97
CA SER A 104 -7.02 -8.31 15.69
C SER A 104 -6.51 -8.23 17.15
N VAL A 105 -5.21 -8.11 17.36
CA VAL A 105 -4.61 -7.86 18.68
C VAL A 105 -4.23 -6.38 18.74
N GLY A 106 -5.11 -5.59 19.37
CA GLY A 106 -4.88 -4.17 19.65
C GLY A 106 -4.85 -3.26 18.40
N MET A 107 -3.92 -2.30 18.39
CA MET A 107 -3.77 -1.30 17.30
C MET A 107 -3.11 -1.84 16.02
N ARG A 108 -2.63 -3.09 16.01
CA ARG A 108 -1.97 -3.71 14.86
C ARG A 108 -3.03 -4.27 13.90
N VAL A 109 -3.35 -3.49 12.87
CA VAL A 109 -4.41 -3.85 11.90
C VAL A 109 -3.86 -4.49 10.62
N TYR A 110 -2.54 -4.70 10.54
CA TYR A 110 -1.88 -5.38 9.44
C TYR A 110 -0.72 -6.25 9.94
N CYS A 111 -0.38 -7.27 9.17
CA CYS A 111 0.71 -8.19 9.44
C CYS A 111 2.05 -7.46 9.30
N LEU A 112 2.85 -7.47 10.36
CA LEU A 112 4.14 -6.77 10.40
C LEU A 112 5.20 -7.47 9.54
N LYS A 113 5.12 -8.79 9.38
CA LYS A 113 6.08 -9.56 8.56
C LYS A 113 6.00 -9.23 7.07
N CYS A 114 4.80 -9.02 6.55
CA CYS A 114 4.59 -8.62 5.14
C CYS A 114 4.22 -7.14 4.99
N HIS A 115 4.16 -6.37 6.08
CA HIS A 115 3.69 -4.99 6.10
C HIS A 115 2.32 -4.78 5.41
N GLY A 116 1.45 -5.79 5.49
CA GLY A 116 0.10 -5.75 4.93
C GLY A 116 -0.03 -6.06 3.43
N THR A 117 1.05 -6.42 2.74
CA THR A 117 0.98 -6.88 1.34
C THR A 117 0.34 -8.26 1.21
N GLY A 118 0.35 -9.06 2.27
CA GLY A 118 -0.04 -10.47 2.23
C GLY A 118 1.01 -11.37 1.58
N LYS A 119 2.13 -10.81 1.09
CA LYS A 119 3.19 -11.55 0.40
C LYS A 119 4.57 -11.19 0.95
N VAL A 120 5.51 -12.11 0.90
CA VAL A 120 6.91 -11.88 1.30
C VAL A 120 7.83 -12.25 0.15
N SER A 121 8.96 -11.54 0.03
CA SER A 121 9.99 -11.89 -0.94
C SER A 121 10.48 -13.31 -0.66
N ALA A 122 10.59 -14.13 -1.70
CA ALA A 122 11.28 -15.41 -1.61
C ALA A 122 12.77 -15.10 -1.41
N LYS A 123 13.25 -15.26 -0.17
CA LYS A 123 14.69 -15.29 0.10
C LYS A 123 15.35 -16.44 -0.66
#